data_AF-Q58FZ2-F1
#
_entry.id   AF-Q58FZ2-F1
#
_cell.length_a   1.000
_cell.length_b   1.000
_cell.length_c   1.000
_cell.angle_alpha   90.00
_cell.angle_beta   90.00
_cell.angle_gamma   90.00
#
_symmetry.space_group_name_H-M   'P 1'
#
loop_
_entity.id
_entity.type
_entity.pdbx_description
1 polymer ?
#
loop_
_entity_poly.entity_id
_entity_poly.type
_entity_poly.pdbx_seq_one_letter_code
_entity_poly.pdbx_strand_id
1 'polypeptide(L)'
;MAEEKIKKSLLAADDSDDEYSRGDTVSDQTELSSILDKLSLEPKTEKKKLLVLSLSGLLLHRVHKKELRKKPKNRSPDASCGPNLVYKRPFAEEFMKFCLERFEVGIWSSACEKNVDIVLSIVLENLQDKLLFVWDQESVRTVDIKH
;
A
#
# COMPACT_ATOMS: atom_id res chain seq x y z
N MET A 1 20.57 -35.23 -43.46
CA MET A 1 21.98 -35.08 -43.89
C MET A 1 22.14 -33.62 -44.27
N ALA A 2 22.98 -32.85 -43.57
CA ALA A 2 23.07 -31.38 -43.63
C ALA A 2 21.74 -30.68 -43.23
N GLU A 3 21.65 -29.69 -42.33
CA GLU A 3 22.63 -28.78 -41.72
C GLU A 3 23.49 -27.97 -42.69
N GLU A 4 23.11 -26.71 -42.90
CA GLU A 4 24.06 -25.64 -43.16
C GLU A 4 23.70 -24.38 -42.33
N LYS A 5 24.71 -23.58 -41.97
CA LYS A 5 24.73 -22.59 -40.87
C LYS A 5 25.88 -21.58 -41.14
N ILE A 6 25.98 -20.46 -40.38
CA ILE A 6 27.12 -19.47 -40.38
C ILE A 6 27.07 -18.53 -41.64
N LYS A 7 27.45 -17.24 -41.73
CA LYS A 7 28.12 -16.14 -40.94
C LYS A 7 27.46 -14.79 -41.35
N LYS A 8 27.71 -13.59 -40.78
CA LYS A 8 28.44 -13.15 -39.57
C LYS A 8 27.40 -12.50 -38.61
N SER A 9 27.08 -11.19 -38.53
CA SER A 9 27.89 -9.95 -38.69
C SER A 9 27.68 -8.98 -37.52
N LEU A 10 28.47 -9.13 -36.45
CA LEU A 10 28.72 -8.02 -35.51
C LEU A 10 29.45 -6.89 -36.24
N LEU A 11 29.03 -5.66 -36.00
CA LEU A 11 29.89 -4.60 -35.44
C LEU A 11 29.08 -3.85 -34.38
N ALA A 12 29.76 -3.37 -33.34
CA ALA A 12 29.22 -2.45 -32.35
C ALA A 12 29.74 -1.04 -32.61
N ALA A 13 29.08 -0.06 -32.02
CA ALA A 13 29.63 1.26 -31.78
C ALA A 13 29.13 1.70 -30.39
N ASP A 14 30.08 1.93 -29.49
CA ASP A 14 29.83 2.71 -28.28
C ASP A 14 29.68 4.20 -28.68
N ASP A 15 28.92 4.96 -27.88
CA ASP A 15 29.38 6.21 -27.24
C ASP A 15 28.17 7.03 -26.75
N SER A 16 27.97 7.06 -25.43
CA SER A 16 27.24 8.09 -24.68
C SER A 16 27.32 7.73 -23.19
N ASP A 17 28.28 8.32 -22.49
CA ASP A 17 28.40 8.16 -21.04
C ASP A 17 27.18 8.75 -20.31
N ASP A 18 26.53 7.90 -19.51
CA ASP A 18 25.57 8.29 -18.48
C ASP A 18 25.94 7.48 -17.22
N GLU A 19 26.98 7.91 -16.51
CA GLU A 19 27.48 7.26 -15.29
C GLU A 19 26.51 7.53 -14.13
N TYR A 20 25.41 6.78 -14.07
CA TYR A 20 24.46 6.78 -12.96
C TYR A 20 25.13 6.22 -11.69
N SER A 21 25.83 7.10 -10.96
CA SER A 21 26.66 6.82 -9.79
C SER A 21 26.07 5.78 -8.84
N ARG A 22 26.72 4.62 -8.79
CA ARG A 22 26.37 3.50 -7.91
C ARG A 22 26.86 3.75 -6.47
N GLY A 23 26.33 4.77 -5.82
CA GLY A 23 27.00 5.40 -4.67
C GLY A 23 26.12 5.99 -3.57
N ASP A 24 24.96 5.42 -3.23
CA ASP A 24 24.22 5.85 -2.01
C ASP A 24 23.47 4.74 -1.24
N THR A 25 23.35 3.53 -1.79
CA THR A 25 22.44 2.49 -1.26
C THR A 25 22.76 1.99 0.17
N VAL A 26 23.90 2.36 0.75
CA VAL A 26 24.29 2.03 2.13
C VAL A 26 23.78 3.08 3.14
N SER A 27 23.67 4.35 2.72
CA SER A 27 23.19 5.44 3.57
C SER A 27 21.71 5.27 3.88
N ASP A 28 20.87 5.17 2.84
CA ASP A 28 19.42 4.96 2.93
C ASP A 28 19.04 3.77 3.84
N GLN A 29 19.72 2.63 3.69
CA GLN A 29 19.45 1.43 4.50
C GLN A 29 19.81 1.62 5.97
N THR A 30 20.79 2.48 6.28
CA THR A 30 21.23 2.79 7.64
C THR A 30 20.29 3.81 8.31
N GLU A 31 19.79 4.80 7.56
CA GLU A 31 18.74 5.70 8.07
C GLU A 31 17.41 4.98 8.27
N LEU A 32 16.97 4.16 7.31
CA LEU A 32 15.72 3.40 7.41
C LEU A 32 15.74 2.41 8.58
N SER A 33 16.84 1.69 8.81
CA SER A 33 16.96 0.83 10.00
C SER A 33 16.91 1.64 11.30
N SER A 34 17.63 2.77 11.39
CA SER A 34 17.54 3.67 12.56
C SER A 34 16.13 4.24 12.79
N ILE A 35 15.34 4.48 11.74
CA ILE A 35 13.93 4.87 11.85
C ILE A 35 13.08 3.70 12.34
N LEU A 36 13.25 2.50 11.76
CA LEU A 36 12.51 1.30 12.16
C LEU A 36 12.77 0.91 13.61
N ASP A 37 13.98 1.14 14.12
CA ASP A 37 14.34 0.96 15.53
C ASP A 37 13.68 2.00 16.44
N LYS A 38 13.57 3.27 16.02
CA LYS A 38 12.77 4.28 16.74
C LYS A 38 11.26 3.99 16.72
N LEU A 39 10.80 3.17 15.78
CA LEU A 39 9.45 2.60 15.72
C LEU A 39 9.37 1.20 16.39
N SER A 40 10.48 0.68 16.91
CA SER A 40 10.52 -0.47 17.82
C SER A 40 10.43 0.08 19.24
N LEU A 41 9.22 0.10 19.82
CA LEU A 41 9.07 0.42 21.24
C LEU A 41 9.90 -0.58 22.05
N GLU A 42 10.86 -0.08 22.84
CA GLU A 42 11.80 -0.95 23.54
C GLU A 42 11.09 -1.90 24.53
N PRO A 43 11.63 -3.10 24.79
CA PRO A 43 10.84 -4.14 25.43
C PRO A 43 10.51 -3.86 26.92
N LYS A 44 9.18 -3.70 27.18
CA LYS A 44 8.40 -4.30 28.29
C LYS A 44 7.66 -3.38 29.28
N THR A 45 7.60 -2.06 29.11
CA THR A 45 6.82 -1.19 30.03
C THR A 45 5.80 -0.24 29.37
N GLU A 46 6.04 0.23 28.16
CA GLU A 46 5.16 1.22 27.53
C GLU A 46 4.03 0.59 26.69
N LYS A 47 2.86 1.24 26.67
CA LYS A 47 1.74 0.86 25.81
C LYS A 47 2.06 1.20 24.35
N LYS A 48 1.52 0.40 23.42
CA LYS A 48 1.57 0.70 21.99
C LYS A 48 0.93 2.07 21.72
N LYS A 49 1.50 2.82 20.78
CA LYS A 49 0.93 4.08 20.30
C LYS A 49 -0.27 3.78 19.40
N LEU A 50 -1.32 4.60 19.47
CA LEU A 50 -2.46 4.51 18.56
C LEU A 50 -2.10 5.06 17.18
N LEU A 51 -2.38 4.28 16.13
CA LEU A 51 -2.24 4.66 14.73
C LEU A 51 -3.61 4.54 14.04
N VAL A 52 -4.19 5.67 13.64
CA VAL A 52 -5.49 5.71 12.93
C VAL A 52 -5.24 5.86 11.44
N LEU A 53 -5.74 4.92 10.63
CA LEU A 53 -5.49 4.84 9.19
C LEU A 53 -6.75 5.04 8.35
N SER A 54 -6.65 5.85 7.30
CA SER A 54 -7.68 5.95 6.26
C SER A 54 -7.53 4.83 5.25
N LEU A 55 -8.62 4.11 4.95
CA LEU A 55 -8.61 3.05 3.92
C LEU A 55 -8.40 3.59 2.49
N SER A 56 -8.90 4.80 2.23
CA SER A 56 -9.05 5.33 0.88
C SER A 56 -7.80 6.12 0.47
N GLY A 57 -7.07 5.64 -0.53
CA GLY A 57 -5.85 6.29 -1.05
C GLY A 57 -4.55 5.86 -0.35
N LEU A 58 -4.61 5.40 0.90
CA LEU A 58 -3.43 4.84 1.59
C LEU A 58 -3.20 3.37 1.25
N LEU A 59 -4.17 2.49 1.55
CA LEU A 59 -4.04 1.03 1.41
C LEU A 59 -4.57 0.51 0.07
N LEU A 60 -5.53 1.22 -0.54
CA LEU A 60 -6.06 0.87 -1.84
C LEU A 60 -6.59 2.08 -2.62
N HIS A 61 -6.85 1.85 -3.90
CA HIS A 61 -7.51 2.80 -4.80
C HIS A 61 -8.88 2.27 -5.25
N ARG A 62 -9.89 3.13 -5.28
CA ARG A 62 -11.27 2.81 -5.73
C ARG A 62 -11.62 3.64 -6.96
N VAL A 63 -12.12 2.97 -8.01
CA VAL A 63 -12.55 3.61 -9.28
C VAL A 63 -13.99 3.22 -9.57
N HIS A 64 -14.89 4.20 -9.64
CA HIS A 64 -16.28 3.94 -9.99
C HIS A 64 -16.40 3.50 -11.46
N LYS A 65 -17.29 2.54 -11.79
CA LYS A 65 -17.46 1.99 -13.16
C LYS A 65 -17.91 3.03 -14.21
N LYS A 66 -18.37 4.22 -13.80
CA LYS A 66 -18.61 5.37 -14.70
C LYS A 66 -17.34 6.16 -15.06
N GLU A 67 -16.23 5.93 -14.35
CA GLU A 67 -14.98 6.69 -14.46
C GLU A 67 -13.81 5.85 -14.98
N LEU A 68 -14.05 4.90 -15.89
CA LEU A 68 -13.02 3.97 -16.39
C LEU A 68 -11.76 4.65 -16.96
N ARG A 69 -11.84 5.92 -17.38
CA ARG A 69 -10.68 6.76 -17.73
C ARG A 69 -9.65 6.94 -16.61
N LYS A 70 -10.04 6.74 -15.33
CA LYS A 70 -9.17 6.78 -14.14
C LYS A 70 -8.63 5.39 -13.74
N LYS A 71 -9.05 4.30 -14.39
CA LYS A 71 -8.57 2.95 -14.08
C LYS A 71 -7.05 2.85 -14.35
N PRO A 72 -6.26 2.18 -13.49
CA PRO A 72 -4.91 1.72 -13.83
C PRO A 72 -4.89 0.91 -15.14
N LYS A 73 -4.24 1.47 -16.18
CA LYS A 73 -4.27 0.91 -17.54
C LYS A 73 -3.76 -0.54 -17.61
N ASN A 74 -2.74 -0.85 -16.81
CA ASN A 74 -1.94 -2.08 -16.96
C ASN A 74 -2.29 -3.19 -15.93
N ARG A 75 -3.43 -3.10 -15.23
CA ARG A 75 -3.84 -4.10 -14.19
C ARG A 75 -5.36 -4.32 -14.16
N SER A 76 -5.78 -5.56 -13.93
CA SER A 76 -7.16 -5.92 -13.57
C SER A 76 -7.50 -5.41 -12.15
N PRO A 77 -8.75 -5.05 -11.84
CA PRO A 77 -9.13 -4.84 -10.45
C PRO A 77 -8.95 -6.13 -9.64
N ASP A 78 -8.56 -6.00 -8.38
CA ASP A 78 -8.39 -7.13 -7.47
C ASP A 78 -9.74 -7.59 -6.91
N ALA A 79 -10.72 -6.69 -6.84
CA ALA A 79 -12.11 -6.99 -6.50
C ALA A 79 -13.07 -5.91 -7.04
N SER A 80 -14.38 -6.12 -6.86
CA SER A 80 -15.39 -5.10 -7.12
C SER A 80 -16.41 -4.98 -5.98
N CYS A 81 -16.62 -3.77 -5.48
CA CYS A 81 -17.60 -3.44 -4.46
C CYS A 81 -18.77 -2.69 -5.12
N GLY A 82 -19.82 -3.43 -5.50
CA GLY A 82 -20.98 -2.88 -6.22
C GLY A 82 -20.58 -2.17 -7.54
N PRO A 83 -20.79 -0.85 -7.67
CA PRO A 83 -20.38 -0.09 -8.85
C PRO A 83 -18.90 0.30 -8.85
N ASN A 84 -18.13 0.00 -7.79
CA ASN A 84 -16.71 0.35 -7.68
C ASN A 84 -15.79 -0.82 -8.04
N LEU A 85 -14.68 -0.51 -8.72
CA LEU A 85 -13.53 -1.37 -8.93
C LEU A 85 -12.48 -1.05 -7.85
N VAL A 86 -11.83 -2.08 -7.31
CA VAL A 86 -10.91 -1.97 -6.17
C VAL A 86 -9.51 -2.46 -6.57
N TYR A 87 -8.47 -1.74 -6.14
CA TYR A 87 -7.07 -2.02 -6.45
C TYR A 87 -6.22 -2.00 -5.15
N LYS A 88 -5.79 -3.18 -4.66
CA LYS A 88 -4.91 -3.34 -3.48
C LYS A 88 -3.53 -2.74 -3.82
N ARG A 89 -3.08 -1.77 -3.02
CA ARG A 89 -1.76 -1.13 -3.21
C ARG A 89 -0.67 -2.19 -3.00
N PRO A 90 0.43 -2.18 -3.78
CA PRO A 90 1.58 -3.05 -3.51
C PRO A 90 2.05 -2.88 -2.05
N PHE A 91 2.42 -4.00 -1.42
CA PHE A 91 2.89 -4.08 -0.03
C PHE A 91 1.90 -3.62 1.06
N ALA A 92 0.60 -3.45 0.74
CA ALA A 92 -0.40 -2.98 1.71
C ALA A 92 -0.63 -3.95 2.88
N GLU A 93 -0.47 -5.26 2.66
CA GLU A 93 -0.73 -6.28 3.66
C GLU A 93 0.46 -6.42 4.63
N GLU A 94 1.68 -6.37 4.09
CA GLU A 94 2.95 -6.30 4.80
C GLU A 94 3.05 -5.02 5.63
N PHE A 95 2.61 -3.89 5.06
CA PHE A 95 2.45 -2.63 5.80
C PHE A 95 1.46 -2.76 6.97
N MET A 96 0.30 -3.39 6.78
CA MET A 96 -0.65 -3.58 7.89
C MET A 96 -0.11 -4.55 8.95
N LYS A 97 0.64 -5.60 8.59
CA LYS A 97 1.34 -6.49 9.55
C LYS A 97 2.34 -5.68 10.39
N PHE A 98 3.22 -4.91 9.73
CA PHE A 98 4.17 -4.01 10.38
C PHE A 98 3.48 -3.01 11.33
N CYS A 99 2.36 -2.41 10.92
CA CYS A 99 1.58 -1.53 11.77
C CYS A 99 1.02 -2.26 13.00
N LEU A 100 0.39 -3.42 12.82
CA LEU A 100 -0.23 -4.20 13.91
C LEU A 100 0.80 -4.76 14.91
N GLU A 101 2.01 -5.07 14.47
CA GLU A 101 3.11 -5.49 15.34
C GLU A 101 3.53 -4.38 16.32
N ARG A 102 3.48 -3.11 15.90
CA ARG A 102 4.11 -1.97 16.59
C ARG A 102 3.13 -0.96 17.22
N PHE A 103 1.91 -0.88 16.70
CA PHE A 103 0.88 0.07 17.08
C PHE A 103 -0.42 -0.63 17.49
N GLU A 104 -1.24 0.06 18.27
CA GLU A 104 -2.68 -0.21 18.30
C GLU A 104 -3.26 0.45 17.05
N VAL A 105 -3.89 -0.32 16.15
CA VAL A 105 -4.31 0.19 14.84
C VAL A 105 -5.82 0.38 14.81
N GLY A 106 -6.26 1.62 14.64
CA GLY A 106 -7.65 1.96 14.36
C GLY A 106 -7.84 2.24 12.86
N ILE A 107 -9.00 1.87 12.32
CA ILE A 107 -9.40 2.25 10.96
C ILE A 107 -10.42 3.38 11.04
N TRP A 108 -10.28 4.37 10.15
CA TRP A 108 -11.31 5.37 9.88
C TRP A 108 -11.62 5.43 8.38
N SER A 109 -12.89 5.65 8.02
CA SER A 109 -13.30 5.79 6.62
C SER A 109 -14.51 6.69 6.49
N SER A 110 -14.48 7.63 5.54
CA SER A 110 -15.64 8.44 5.12
C SER A 110 -16.63 7.68 4.22
N ALA A 111 -16.61 6.35 4.27
CA ALA A 111 -17.52 5.47 3.55
C ALA A 111 -18.36 4.69 4.55
N CYS A 112 -19.63 4.48 4.25
CA CYS A 112 -20.53 3.67 5.08
C CYS A 112 -20.09 2.19 5.18
N GLU A 113 -20.30 1.61 6.36
CA GLU A 113 -20.00 0.23 6.82
C GLU A 113 -19.77 -0.81 5.71
N LYS A 114 -20.78 -1.09 4.87
CA LYS A 114 -20.69 -2.13 3.82
C LYS A 114 -19.57 -1.92 2.79
N ASN A 115 -19.14 -0.68 2.55
CA ASN A 115 -18.00 -0.35 1.70
C ASN A 115 -16.65 -0.34 2.46
N VAL A 116 -16.69 -0.47 3.79
CA VAL A 116 -15.56 -0.64 4.68
C VAL A 116 -15.26 -2.13 4.83
N ASP A 117 -16.22 -2.98 5.19
CA ASP A 117 -16.01 -4.43 5.41
C ASP A 117 -15.47 -5.16 4.18
N ILE A 118 -16.05 -4.86 3.01
CA ILE A 118 -15.59 -5.42 1.72
C ILE A 118 -14.16 -4.95 1.42
N VAL A 119 -13.76 -3.75 1.85
CA VAL A 119 -12.39 -3.25 1.70
C VAL A 119 -11.42 -3.87 2.72
N LEU A 120 -11.85 -4.04 3.97
CA LEU A 120 -11.06 -4.66 5.03
C LEU A 120 -10.74 -6.12 4.67
N SER A 121 -11.73 -6.90 4.24
CA SER A 121 -11.54 -8.29 3.81
C SER A 121 -10.58 -8.44 2.62
N ILE A 122 -10.50 -7.47 1.69
CA ILE A 122 -9.53 -7.47 0.58
C ILE A 122 -8.10 -7.14 1.04
N VAL A 123 -7.93 -6.28 2.05
CA VAL A 123 -6.61 -5.71 2.43
C VAL A 123 -5.97 -6.41 3.61
N LEU A 124 -6.78 -6.76 4.62
CA LEU A 124 -6.36 -7.29 5.90
C LEU A 124 -6.62 -8.79 6.03
N GLU A 125 -7.59 -9.34 5.28
CA GLU A 125 -7.96 -10.76 5.32
C GLU A 125 -8.17 -11.23 6.77
N ASN A 126 -7.23 -12.02 7.33
CA ASN A 126 -7.25 -12.58 8.68
C ASN A 126 -6.64 -11.66 9.77
N LEU A 127 -6.49 -10.35 9.50
CA LEU A 127 -5.91 -9.37 10.42
C LEU A 127 -6.94 -8.42 11.05
N GLN A 128 -8.21 -8.52 10.67
CA GLN A 128 -9.28 -7.63 11.11
C GLN A 128 -9.50 -7.69 12.63
N ASP A 129 -9.45 -8.88 13.23
CA ASP A 129 -9.58 -9.12 14.68
C ASP A 129 -8.45 -8.49 15.54
N LYS A 130 -7.42 -7.93 14.90
CA LYS A 130 -6.29 -7.26 15.54
C LYS A 130 -6.41 -5.72 15.53
N LEU A 131 -7.43 -5.18 14.88
CA LEU A 131 -7.74 -3.75 14.90
C LEU A 131 -8.34 -3.37 16.26
N LEU A 132 -7.96 -2.20 16.79
CA LEU A 132 -8.55 -1.67 18.03
C LEU A 132 -10.01 -1.21 17.80
N PHE A 133 -10.27 -0.63 16.63
CA PHE A 133 -11.61 -0.25 16.18
C PHE A 133 -11.66 -0.10 14.66
N VAL A 134 -12.88 -0.15 14.12
CA VAL A 134 -13.22 0.31 12.77
C VAL A 134 -14.29 1.39 12.93
N TRP A 135 -14.03 2.56 12.36
CA TRP A 135 -15.00 3.65 12.24
C TRP A 135 -15.30 3.93 10.77
N ASP A 136 -16.58 3.95 10.45
CA ASP A 136 -17.13 4.24 9.13
C ASP A 136 -17.68 5.68 9.08
N GLN A 137 -18.52 5.99 8.08
CA GLN A 137 -19.23 7.26 7.99
C GLN A 137 -20.26 7.46 9.13
N GLU A 138 -21.01 6.44 9.52
CA GLU A 138 -22.06 6.54 10.54
C GLU A 138 -21.48 6.69 11.97
N SER A 139 -20.25 6.21 12.15
CA SER A 139 -19.43 6.41 13.35
C SER A 139 -19.05 7.89 13.61
N VAL A 140 -19.15 8.78 12.61
CA VAL A 140 -18.80 10.20 12.72
C VAL A 140 -20.04 11.04 13.03
N ARG A 141 -20.08 11.66 14.22
CA ARG A 141 -21.11 12.66 14.53
C ARG A 141 -20.82 13.96 13.78
N THR A 142 -21.79 14.47 13.02
CA THR A 142 -21.78 15.86 12.56
C THR A 142 -21.81 16.77 13.78
N VAL A 143 -20.74 17.55 13.98
CA VAL A 143 -20.70 18.63 14.97
C VAL A 143 -20.97 19.92 14.22
N ASP A 144 -22.17 20.49 14.39
CA ASP A 144 -22.50 21.80 13.83
C ASP A 144 -21.65 22.88 14.53
N ILE A 145 -20.53 23.25 13.90
CA ILE A 145 -19.72 24.40 14.31
C ILE A 145 -20.53 25.66 13.97
N LYS A 146 -21.29 26.13 14.96
CA LYS A 146 -21.94 27.44 14.90
C LYS A 146 -20.86 28.53 14.91
N HIS A 147 -20.76 29.24 13.79
CA HIS A 147 -20.08 30.52 13.68
C HIS A 147 -20.89 31.63 14.37
#